data_AF-A0A2N2DLZ6-F1
#
_entry.id   AF-A0A2N2DLZ6-F1
#
_cell.length_a   1.000
_cell.length_b   1.000
_cell.length_c   1.000
_cell.angle_alpha   90.00
_cell.angle_beta   90.00
_cell.angle_gamma   90.00
#
_symmetry.space_group_name_H-M   'P 1'
#
loop_
_entity.id
_entity.type
_entity.pdbx_description
1 polymer ?
#
loop_
_entity_poly.entity_id
_entity_poly.type
_entity_poly.pdbx_seq_one_letter_code
_entity_poly.pdbx_strand_id
1 'polypeptide(L)'
;MPNIKPISDLRNYNEVLKDIAIGEPVFLTKNGRGKYAIIDINEYEKLKASLKLMSQLAQGEQVGKEKGWMTIEEVEAELEL
;
A
#
# COMPACT_ATOMS: atom_id res chain seq x y z
N MET A 1 3.63 4.99 -18.41
CA MET A 1 5.07 4.65 -18.27
C MET A 1 5.51 5.08 -16.87
N PRO A 2 6.40 4.35 -16.18
CA PRO A 2 6.83 4.74 -14.83
C PRO A 2 7.55 6.09 -14.87
N ASN A 3 7.19 7.00 -13.96
CA ASN A 3 7.85 8.29 -13.83
C ASN A 3 9.18 8.11 -13.08
N ILE A 4 10.29 8.14 -13.81
CA ILE A 4 11.62 7.85 -13.27
C ILE A 4 12.51 9.09 -13.37
N LYS A 5 13.09 9.51 -12.24
CA LYS A 5 14.01 10.67 -12.16
C LYS A 5 15.30 10.29 -11.43
N PRO A 6 16.46 10.91 -11.73
CA PRO A 6 17.65 10.74 -10.91
C PRO A 6 17.46 11.42 -9.55
N ILE A 7 18.06 10.87 -8.50
CA ILE A 7 17.99 11.45 -7.14
C ILE A 7 18.54 12.88 -7.07
N SER A 8 19.42 13.26 -8.01
CA SER A 8 19.95 14.61 -8.12
C SER A 8 18.89 15.68 -8.41
N ASP A 9 17.72 15.29 -8.91
CA ASP A 9 16.61 16.21 -9.21
C ASP A 9 15.94 16.74 -7.94
N LEU A 10 16.10 16.06 -6.81
CA LEU A 10 15.65 16.57 -5.50
C LEU A 10 16.33 17.88 -5.09
N ARG A 11 17.43 18.29 -5.76
CA ARG A 11 17.98 19.64 -5.61
C ARG A 11 16.95 20.73 -5.97
N ASN A 12 16.05 20.43 -6.90
CA ASN A 12 14.87 21.23 -7.19
C ASN A 12 13.60 20.39 -6.97
N TYR A 13 13.36 20.02 -5.71
CA TYR A 13 12.30 19.09 -5.34
C TYR A 13 10.90 19.51 -5.80
N ASN A 14 10.63 20.82 -6.01
CA ASN A 14 9.33 21.28 -6.50
C ASN A 14 8.97 20.67 -7.86
N GLU A 15 9.92 20.49 -8.78
CA GLU A 15 9.65 19.84 -10.07
C GLU A 15 9.42 18.33 -9.94
N VAL A 16 9.97 17.72 -8.88
CA VAL A 16 9.73 16.30 -8.58
C VAL A 16 8.33 16.13 -7.99
N LEU A 17 7.92 17.02 -7.08
CA LEU A 17 6.64 16.92 -6.38
C LEU A 17 5.42 17.21 -7.28
N LYS A 18 5.57 18.05 -8.32
CA LYS A 18 4.47 18.34 -9.28
C LYS A 18 3.96 17.11 -10.02
N ASP A 19 4.82 16.12 -10.22
CA ASP A 19 4.46 14.92 -10.96
C ASP A 19 3.93 13.80 -10.04
N ILE A 20 3.65 14.11 -8.77
CA ILE A 20 3.13 13.15 -7.79
C ILE A 20 1.64 13.38 -7.63
N ALA A 21 0.87 12.35 -7.91
CA ALA A 21 -0.56 12.27 -7.64
C ALA A 21 -0.94 10.85 -7.19
N ILE A 22 -2.19 10.66 -6.78
CA ILE A 22 -2.74 9.34 -6.46
C ILE A 22 -2.62 8.44 -7.70
N GLY A 23 -2.02 7.25 -7.55
CA GLY A 23 -1.70 6.36 -8.66
C GLY A 23 -0.53 6.78 -9.57
N GLU A 24 0.10 7.92 -9.31
CA GLU A 24 1.22 8.47 -10.12
C GLU A 24 2.49 8.63 -9.26
N PRO A 25 3.18 7.52 -8.93
CA PRO A 25 4.40 7.55 -8.15
C PRO A 25 5.60 8.05 -8.96
N VAL A 26 6.53 8.74 -8.31
CA VAL A 26 7.86 9.06 -8.86
C VAL A 26 8.90 8.10 -8.29
N PHE A 27 9.63 7.42 -9.16
CA PHE A 27 10.73 6.53 -8.80
C PHE A 27 12.08 7.23 -8.97
N LEU A 28 12.86 7.32 -7.90
CA LEU A 28 14.19 7.91 -7.93
C LEU A 28 15.27 6.87 -8.13
N THR A 29 16.21 7.17 -9.03
CA THR A 29 17.38 6.34 -9.30
C THR A 29 18.67 6.95 -8.75
N LYS A 30 19.61 6.09 -8.36
CA LYS A 30 21.00 6.45 -8.10
C LYS A 30 21.89 5.62 -9.02
N ASN A 31 22.67 6.27 -9.87
CA ASN A 31 23.54 5.61 -10.87
C ASN A 31 22.75 4.62 -11.77
N GLY A 32 21.57 5.04 -12.24
CA GLY A 32 20.70 4.23 -13.10
C GLY A 32 19.93 3.09 -12.39
N ARG A 33 20.10 2.91 -11.08
CA ARG A 33 19.39 1.88 -10.30
C ARG A 33 18.30 2.52 -9.45
N GLY A 34 17.08 1.99 -9.52
CA GLY A 34 15.97 2.40 -8.66
C GLY A 34 16.35 2.28 -7.18
N LYS A 35 16.01 3.32 -6.40
CA LYS A 35 16.41 3.38 -4.98
C LYS A 35 15.29 3.88 -4.06
N TYR A 36 14.46 4.81 -4.52
CA TYR A 36 13.35 5.34 -3.74
C TYR A 36 12.09 5.44 -4.60
N ALA A 37 10.94 5.42 -3.96
CA ALA A 37 9.66 5.81 -4.54
C ALA A 37 9.10 6.95 -3.70
N ILE A 38 8.56 7.98 -4.33
CA ILE A 38 7.82 9.05 -3.68
C ILE A 38 6.39 8.97 -4.18
N ILE A 39 5.45 8.90 -3.25
CA ILE A 39 4.02 8.70 -3.53
C ILE A 39 3.20 9.70 -2.73
N ASP A 40 1.97 9.95 -3.18
CA ASP A 40 1.00 10.72 -2.41
C ASP A 40 0.73 10.08 -1.04
N ILE A 41 0.49 10.90 -0.02
CA ILE A 41 0.28 10.41 1.35
C ILE A 41 -0.97 9.52 1.46
N ASN A 42 -2.02 9.81 0.69
CA ASN A 42 -3.23 8.99 0.70
C ASN A 42 -3.01 7.65 0.01
N GLU A 43 -2.16 7.61 -1.03
CA GLU A 43 -1.72 6.36 -1.66
C GLU A 43 -0.93 5.50 -0.66
N TYR A 44 -0.03 6.12 0.11
CA TYR A 44 0.72 5.43 1.16
C TYR A 44 -0.18 4.83 2.24
N GLU A 45 -1.14 5.59 2.76
CA GLU A 45 -2.09 5.08 3.77
C GLU A 45 -2.98 3.97 3.21
N LYS A 46 -3.42 4.09 1.95
CA LYS A 46 -4.16 3.02 1.27
C LYS A 46 -3.34 1.75 1.12
N LEU A 47 -2.06 1.84 0.76
CA LEU A 47 -1.15 0.70 0.69
C LEU A 47 -1.01 0.02 2.05
N LYS A 48 -0.81 0.80 3.12
CA LYS A 48 -0.70 0.31 4.49
C LYS A 48 -1.99 -0.37 4.97
N ALA A 49 -3.14 0.23 4.69
CA ALA A 49 -4.45 -0.35 5.00
C ALA A 49 -4.68 -1.66 4.23
N SER A 50 -4.27 -1.72 2.97
CA SER A 50 -4.38 -2.93 2.12
C SER A 50 -3.51 -4.07 2.68
N LEU A 51 -2.28 -3.78 3.08
CA LEU A 51 -1.40 -4.78 3.72
C LEU A 51 -2.00 -5.31 5.03
N LYS A 52 -2.55 -4.43 5.87
CA LYS A 52 -3.24 -4.84 7.10
C LYS A 52 -4.43 -5.74 6.79
N LEU A 53 -5.27 -5.35 5.83
CA LEU A 53 -6.43 -6.14 5.41
C LEU A 53 -6.00 -7.53 4.92
N MET A 54 -5.02 -7.61 4.03
CA MET A 54 -4.52 -8.90 3.52
C MET A 54 -3.98 -9.79 4.64
N SER A 55 -3.28 -9.22 5.62
CA SER A 55 -2.81 -9.97 6.79
C SER A 55 -3.96 -10.51 7.62
N GLN A 56 -5.03 -9.73 7.85
CA GLN A 56 -6.19 -10.19 8.63
C GLN A 56 -6.99 -11.24 7.85
N LEU A 57 -7.15 -11.07 6.53
CA LEU A 57 -7.79 -12.07 5.68
C LEU A 57 -7.01 -13.39 5.69
N ALA A 58 -5.68 -13.35 5.57
CA ALA A 58 -4.86 -14.57 5.63
C ALA A 58 -4.98 -15.28 6.99
N GLN A 59 -5.03 -14.51 8.09
CA GLN A 59 -5.27 -15.07 9.42
C GLN A 59 -6.65 -15.72 9.52
N GLY A 60 -7.71 -15.03 9.05
CA GLY A 60 -9.07 -15.57 9.04
C GLY A 60 -9.19 -16.83 8.18
N GLU A 61 -8.55 -16.83 7.01
CA GLU A 61 -8.51 -18.00 6.12
C GLU A 61 -7.82 -19.20 6.79
N GLN A 62 -6.70 -18.97 7.49
CA GLN A 62 -5.99 -20.04 8.21
C GLN A 62 -6.86 -20.62 9.33
N VAL A 63 -7.49 -19.76 10.14
CA VAL A 63 -8.39 -20.20 11.23
C VAL A 63 -9.57 -20.98 10.67
N GLY A 64 -10.18 -20.50 9.58
CA GLY A 64 -11.29 -21.20 8.92
C GLY A 64 -10.92 -22.59 8.41
N LYS A 65 -9.71 -22.74 7.85
CA LYS A 65 -9.19 -24.04 7.41
C LYS A 65 -8.90 -25.00 8.56
N GLU A 66 -8.40 -24.50 9.68
CA GLU A 66 -7.99 -25.34 10.83
C GLU A 66 -9.13 -25.68 11.78
N LYS A 67 -10.01 -24.70 12.05
CA LYS A 67 -11.03 -24.76 13.11
C LYS A 67 -12.46 -24.77 12.59
N GLY A 68 -12.65 -24.62 11.27
CA GLY A 68 -13.95 -24.48 10.64
C GLY A 68 -14.34 -23.02 10.41
N TRP A 69 -15.23 -22.82 9.44
CA TRP A 69 -15.77 -21.51 9.08
C TRP A 69 -16.99 -21.16 9.94
N MET A 70 -17.18 -19.87 10.18
CA MET A 70 -18.38 -19.36 10.85
C MET A 70 -19.45 -19.00 9.82
N THR A 71 -20.72 -19.16 10.18
CA THR A 71 -21.83 -18.56 9.43
C THR A 71 -21.94 -17.07 9.73
N ILE A 72 -22.71 -16.35 8.92
CA ILE A 72 -22.92 -14.91 9.14
C ILE A 72 -23.63 -14.66 10.48
N GLU A 73 -24.56 -15.53 10.86
CA GLU A 73 -25.30 -15.44 12.13
C GLU A 73 -24.39 -15.64 13.35
N GLU A 74 -23.41 -16.55 13.26
CA GLU A 74 -22.41 -16.77 14.33
C GLU A 74 -21.50 -15.55 14.49
N VAL A 75 -21.12 -14.91 13.38
CA VAL A 75 -20.29 -13.69 13.40
C VAL A 75 -21.06 -12.51 13.97
N GLU A 76 -22.31 -12.30 13.57
CA GLU A 76 -23.17 -11.23 14.11
C GLU A 76 -23.36 -11.39 15.62
N ALA A 77 -23.65 -12.61 16.09
CA ALA A 77 -23.77 -12.91 17.51
C ALA A 77 -22.47 -12.66 18.32
N GLU A 78 -21.29 -12.96 17.75
CA GLU A 78 -20.00 -12.72 18.42
C GLU A 78 -19.62 -11.22 18.45
N LEU A 79 -19.99 -10.46 17.41
CA LEU A 79 -19.67 -9.03 17.30
C LEU A 79 -20.71 -8.11 17.94
N GLU A 80 -21.76 -8.67 18.55
CA GLU A 80 -22.89 -7.91 19.11
C GLU A 80 -23.54 -6.97 18.08
N LEU A 81 -23.58 -7.41 16.81
CA LEU A 81 -24.23 -6.73 15.68
C LEU A 81 -25.64 -7.28 15.48
#